data_AF-A0A3Q8X7E5-F1
#
_entry.id   AF-A0A3Q8X7E5-F1
#
_cell.length_a   1.000
_cell.length_b   1.000
_cell.length_c   1.000
_cell.angle_alpha   90.00
_cell.angle_beta   90.00
_cell.angle_gamma   90.00
#
_symmetry.space_group_name_H-M   'P 1'
#
loop_
_entity.id
_entity.type
_entity.pdbx_description
1 polymer ?
#
loop_
_entity_poly.entity_id
_entity_poly.type
_entity_poly.pdbx_seq_one_letter_code
_entity_poly.pdbx_strand_id
1 'polypeptide(L)' 'MINLVQISITSSASSTQPLEVLIEGNEQKKLTVPPGSTINYIGQRVLAVIIPSQGNELTYVEGRYAISISIRLTG' A
#
# COMPACT_ATOMS: atom_id res chain seq x y z
N MET A 1 8.16 10.33 22.15
CA MET A 1 7.19 9.23 21.97
C MET A 1 6.99 9.05 20.47
N ILE A 2 7.12 7.82 19.96
CA ILE A 2 7.13 7.55 18.51
C ILE A 2 5.95 6.66 18.16
N ASN A 3 4.95 7.22 17.46
CA ASN A 3 3.84 6.45 16.92
C ASN A 3 4.28 5.79 15.61
N LEU A 4 4.52 4.48 15.66
CA LEU A 4 4.85 3.67 14.50
C LEU A 4 3.57 3.05 13.93
N VAL A 5 3.47 3.12 12.61
CA VAL A 5 2.45 2.46 11.82
C VAL A 5 3.13 1.41 10.96
N GLN A 6 2.64 0.18 11.06
CA GLN A 6 2.98 -0.88 10.11
C GLN A 6 1.84 -1.05 9.12
N ILE A 7 2.17 -1.00 7.84
CA ILE A 7 1.26 -1.17 6.72
C ILE A 7 1.71 -2.40 5.95
N SER A 8 0.82 -3.37 5.82
CA SER A 8 1.04 -4.56 4.99
C SER A 8 0.09 -4.50 3.80
N ILE A 9 0.66 -4.56 2.59
CA ILE A 9 -0.10 -4.53 1.35
C ILE A 9 0.18 -5.82 0.61
N THR A 10 -0.88 -6.58 0.34
CA THR A 10 -0.81 -7.84 -0.39
C THR A 10 -1.52 -7.70 -1.72
N SER A 11 -0.83 -8.08 -2.81
CA SER A 11 -1.46 -8.25 -4.12
C SER A 11 -1.76 -9.73 -4.36
N SER A 12 -2.94 -10.02 -4.90
CA SER A 12 -3.27 -11.36 -5.39
C SER A 12 -2.27 -11.83 -6.45
N ALA A 13 -2.02 -13.14 -6.50
CA ALA A 13 -1.27 -13.79 -7.58
C ALA A 13 -2.02 -13.75 -8.92
N SER A 14 -3.35 -13.57 -8.87
CA SER A 14 -4.19 -13.40 -10.07
C SER A 14 -4.15 -11.99 -10.65
N SER A 15 -3.52 -11.02 -9.97
CA SER A 15 -3.39 -9.66 -10.49
C SER A 15 -2.54 -9.65 -11.76
N THR A 16 -3.00 -8.95 -12.79
CA THR A 16 -2.29 -8.88 -14.08
C THR A 16 -1.20 -7.81 -14.11
N GLN A 17 -1.22 -6.88 -13.15
CA GLN A 17 -0.29 -5.75 -13.07
C GLN A 17 0.17 -5.51 -11.62
N PRO A 18 1.37 -4.93 -11.42
CA PRO A 18 1.81 -4.47 -10.11
C PRO A 18 0.89 -3.37 -9.57
N LEU A 19 0.70 -3.36 -8.25
CA LEU A 19 -0.01 -2.27 -7.57
C LEU A 19 0.98 -1.15 -7.28
N GLU A 20 0.71 0.02 -7.81
CA GLU A 20 1.37 1.26 -7.38
C GLU A 20 0.70 1.74 -6.10
N VAL A 21 1.49 2.01 -5.07
CA VAL A 21 0.99 2.45 -3.76
C VAL A 21 1.76 3.68 -3.32
N LEU A 22 1.00 4.70 -2.94
CA LEU A 22 1.51 5.95 -2.41
C LEU A 22 1.13 6.03 -0.93
N ILE A 23 2.14 6.10 -0.07
CA ILE A 23 1.96 6.36 1.35
C ILE A 23 2.27 7.83 1.57
N GLU A 24 1.28 8.57 2.05
CA GLU A 24 1.41 9.98 2.38
C GLU A 24 1.47 10.17 3.90
N GLY A 25 2.40 11.01 4.33
CA GLY A 25 2.59 11.39 5.72
C GLY A 25 3.42 12.66 5.79
N ASN A 26 4.34 12.76 6.76
CA ASN A 26 5.35 13.81 6.75
C ASN A 26 6.32 13.70 5.56
N GLU A 27 6.54 12.46 5.11
CA GLU A 27 7.27 12.13 3.89
C GLU A 27 6.36 11.31 2.99
N GLN A 28 6.55 11.46 1.68
CA GLN A 28 5.82 10.68 0.70
C GLN A 28 6.67 9.48 0.27
N LYS A 29 6.08 8.28 0.32
CA LYS A 29 6.74 7.04 -0.11
C LYS A 29 5.95 6.37 -1.22
N LYS A 30 6.61 6.08 -2.33
CA LYS A 30 6.08 5.24 -3.41
C LYS A 30 6.57 3.81 -3.25
N LEU A 31 5.67 2.86 -3.42
CA LEU A 31 5.92 1.42 -3.37
C LEU A 31 5.25 0.76 -4.58
N THR A 32 5.89 -0.24 -5.15
CA THR A 32 5.31 -1.09 -6.20
C THR A 32 5.19 -2.50 -5.64
N VAL A 33 3.97 -3.05 -5.58
CA VAL A 33 3.69 -4.41 -5.08
C VAL A 33 3.45 -5.34 -6.27
N PRO A 34 4.37 -6.28 -6.57
CA PRO A 34 4.17 -7.23 -7.66
C PRO A 34 2.98 -8.17 -7.39
N PRO A 35 2.36 -8.74 -8.44
CA PRO A 35 1.37 -9.81 -8.29
C PRO A 35 1.88 -10.96 -7.41
N GLY A 36 1.02 -11.47 -6.53
CA GLY A 36 1.30 -12.59 -5.62
C GLY A 36 2.24 -12.25 -4.46
N SER A 37 2.64 -10.98 -4.32
CA SER A 37 3.60 -10.54 -3.31
C SER A 37 2.94 -9.74 -2.19
N THR A 38 3.62 -9.69 -1.04
CA THR A 38 3.29 -8.80 0.07
C THR A 38 4.46 -7.88 0.36
N ILE A 39 4.19 -6.58 0.46
CA ILE A 39 5.17 -5.58 0.90
C ILE A 39 4.74 -5.03 2.26
N ASN A 40 5.73 -4.85 3.13
CA ASN A 40 5.56 -4.23 4.43
C ASN A 40 6.26 -2.88 4.45
N TYR A 41 5.56 -1.88 4.99
CA TYR A 41 6.10 -0.56 5.25
C TYR A 41 5.97 -0.25 6.74
N ILE A 42 7.03 0.27 7.34
CA ILE A 42 7.03 0.78 8.71
C ILE A 42 7.40 2.25 8.63
N GLY A 43 6.52 3.10 9.16
CA GLY A 43 6.71 4.54 9.14
C GLY A 43 6.05 5.23 10.32
N GLN A 44 6.16 6.55 10.34
CA GLN A 44 5.57 7.41 11.37
C GLN A 44 4.73 8.48 10.68
N ARG A 45 3.71 8.99 11.39
CA ARG A 45 2.85 10.09 10.91
C ARG A 45 2.27 9.83 9.51
N VAL A 46 1.84 8.59 9.26
CA VAL A 46 1.12 8.24 8.03
C VAL A 46 -0.28 8.87 8.10
N LEU A 47 -0.63 9.60 7.06
CA LEU A 47 -1.91 10.28 6.89
C LEU A 47 -2.82 9.52 5.92
N ALA A 48 -2.26 8.98 4.85
CA ALA A 48 -3.03 8.27 3.83
C ALA A 48 -2.23 7.12 3.17
N VAL A 49 -2.97 6.13 2.68
CA VAL A 49 -2.49 5.10 1.75
C VAL A 49 -3.37 5.19 0.51
N ILE A 50 -2.77 5.52 -0.63
CA ILE A 50 -3.45 5.77 -1.89
C ILE A 50 -3.00 4.70 -2.89
N ILE A 51 -3.97 4.01 -3.49
CA ILE A 51 -3.74 3.05 -4.57
C ILE A 51 -4.39 3.63 -5.83
N PRO A 52 -3.62 4.30 -6.70
CA PRO A 52 -4.18 4.80 -7.97
C PRO A 52 -4.64 3.64 -8.84
N SER A 53 -5.84 3.76 -9.41
CA SER A 53 -6.27 2.87 -10.49
C SER A 53 -5.48 3.22 -11.75
N GLN A 54 -4.56 2.35 -12.16
CA GLN A 54 -3.85 2.47 -13.44
C GLN A 54 -4.73 1.97 -14.58
N GLY A 55 -5.84 2.67 -14.87
CA GLY A 55 -6.70 2.36 -16.01
C GLY A 55 -6.31 3.19 -17.22
N ASN A 56 -5.75 2.57 -18.26
CA ASN A 56 -5.76 3.12 -19.62
C ASN A 56 -7.15 2.83 -20.23
N GLU A 57 -7.61 3.59 -21.22
CA GLU A 57 -8.93 3.42 -21.88
C GLU A 57 -9.19 2.00 -22.46
N LEU A 58 -8.16 1.14 -22.50
CA LEU A 58 -8.21 -0.25 -22.99
C LEU A 58 -7.70 -1.30 -21.96
N THR A 59 -7.40 -0.90 -20.72
CA THR A 59 -6.79 -1.81 -19.72
C THR A 59 -7.76 -2.09 -18.58
N TYR A 60 -8.29 -3.32 -18.55
CA TYR A 60 -9.04 -3.84 -17.41
C TYR A 60 -8.05 -4.26 -16.30
N VAL A 61 -8.08 -3.56 -15.17
CA VAL A 61 -7.28 -3.90 -13.99
C VAL A 61 -8.17 -4.62 -12.98
N GLU A 62 -8.12 -5.96 -12.95
CA GLU A 62 -8.65 -6.74 -11.83
C GLU A 62 -7.57 -6.87 -10.75
N GLY A 63 -7.55 -5.91 -9.83
CA GLY A 63 -6.69 -5.94 -8.65
C GLY A 63 -7.47 -6.43 -7.43
N ARG A 64 -7.10 -7.57 -6.87
CA ARG A 64 -7.54 -7.96 -5.52
C ARG A 64 -6.42 -7.67 -4.54
N TYR A 65 -6.67 -6.75 -3.62
CA TYR A 65 -5.71 -6.32 -2.63
C TYR A 65 -6.34 -6.19 -1.24
N ALA A 66 -5.51 -6.31 -0.22
CA ALA A 66 -5.87 -6.04 1.17
C ALA A 66 -4.83 -5.13 1.81
N ILE A 67 -5.30 -4.19 2.63
CA ILE A 67 -4.45 -3.31 3.44
C ILE A 67 -4.75 -3.63 4.91
N SER A 68 -3.69 -3.91 5.67
CA SER A 68 -3.76 -4.02 7.13
C SER A 68 -2.90 -2.94 7.76
N ILE A 69 -3.46 -2.26 8.77
CA ILE A 69 -2.79 -1.18 9.51
C ILE A 69 -2.77 -1.55 10.99
N SER A 70 -1.56 -1.63 11.55
CA SER A 70 -1.35 -1.80 12.99
C SER A 70 -0.68 -0.56 13.56
N ILE A 71 -1.35 0.11 14.50
CA ILE A 71 -0.86 1.30 15.18
C ILE A 71 -0.46 0.90 16.61
N ARG A 72 0.81 1.11 16.97
CA ARG A 72 1.22 1.02 18.37
C ARG A 72 1.08 2.39 19.01
N LEU A 73 0.02 2.55 19.81
CA LEU A 73 -0.14 3.65 20.75
C LEU A 73 0.48 3.20 22.08
N THR A 74 1.63 3.75 22.45
CA THR A 74 2.17 3.58 23.80
C THR A 74 1.77 4.78 24.63
N GLY A 75 0.99 4.55 25.69
CA GLY A 75 0.70 5.53 26.74
C GLY A 75 1.91 5.85 27.59
#